data_AF-A0A5N8Y0G7-F1
#
_entry.id   AF-A0A5N8Y0G7-F1
#
_cell.length_a   1.000
_cell.length_b   1.000
_cell.length_c   1.000
_cell.angle_alpha   90.00
_cell.angle_beta   90.00
_cell.angle_gamma   90.00
#
_symmetry.space_group_name_H-M   'P 1'
#
loop_
_entity.id
_entity.type
_entity.pdbx_description
1 polymer ?
#
loop_
_entity_poly.entity_id
_entity_poly.type
_entity_poly.pdbx_seq_one_letter_code
_entity_poly.pdbx_strand_id
1 'polypeptide(L)' 'MNTSELAWFKSSYSGGDGDDCVEVALAWHKSSYSSSGDGDCVEVAPTPTTIHVRDSK' A
#
# COMPACT_ATOMS: atom_id res chain seq x y z
N MET A 1 -0.39 6.57 -17.72
CA MET A 1 0.20 6.29 -16.40
C MET A 1 -0.90 5.70 -15.55
N ASN A 2 -0.82 4.39 -15.25
CA ASN A 2 -1.72 3.74 -14.29
C ASN A 2 -1.24 4.22 -12.91
N THR A 3 -1.80 5.32 -12.41
CA THR A 3 -1.49 5.83 -11.07
C THR A 3 -2.07 4.82 -10.10
N SER A 4 -1.22 3.97 -9.51
CA SER A 4 -1.68 3.02 -8.52
C SER A 4 -2.39 3.79 -7.39
N GLU A 5 -3.63 3.38 -7.10
CA GLU A 5 -4.42 3.99 -6.05
C GLU A 5 -3.65 3.95 -4.73
N LEU A 6 -3.59 5.09 -4.05
CA LEU A 6 -2.89 5.20 -2.78
C LEU A 6 -3.62 4.37 -1.72
N ALA A 7 -2.92 3.40 -1.12
CA ALA A 7 -3.48 2.61 -0.03
C ALA A 7 -3.36 3.38 1.28
N TRP A 8 -4.45 4.03 1.67
CA TRP A 8 -4.54 4.84 2.89
C TRP A 8 -4.82 3.98 4.12
N PHE A 9 -4.15 4.30 5.22
CA PHE A 9 -4.45 3.74 6.54
C PHE A 9 -4.33 4.81 7.61
N LYS A 10 -5.17 4.69 8.64
CA LYS A 10 -5.20 5.60 9.79
C LYS A 10 -4.10 5.24 10.79
N SER A 11 -3.43 6.25 11.32
CA SER A 11 -2.46 6.09 12.40
C SER A 11 -3.11 5.43 13.63
N SER A 12 -2.38 4.54 14.30
CA SER A 12 -2.82 3.94 15.57
C SER A 12 -2.94 4.96 16.71
N TYR A 13 -2.30 6.12 16.59
CA TYR A 13 -2.42 7.24 17.53
C TYR A 13 -3.64 8.13 17.26
N SER A 14 -4.35 7.92 16.15
CA SER A 14 -5.59 8.62 15.82
C SER A 14 -6.80 7.82 16.34
N GLY A 15 -7.09 7.98 17.64
CA GLY A 15 -8.26 7.43 18.31
C GLY A 15 -9.26 8.52 18.72
N GLY A 16 -10.55 8.32 18.42
CA GLY A 16 -11.65 9.22 18.82
C GLY A 16 -12.61 9.58 17.66
N ASP A 17 -13.81 10.06 18.03
CA ASP A 17 -14.86 10.57 17.12
C ASP A 17 -14.59 12.04 16.72
N GLY A 18 -13.45 12.30 16.08
CA GLY A 18 -13.06 13.65 15.64
C GLY A 18 -12.40 13.71 14.27
N ASP A 19 -12.30 14.91 13.71
CA ASP A 19 -11.86 15.19 12.34
C ASP A 19 -10.33 15.32 12.17
N ASP A 20 -9.55 15.24 13.26
CA ASP A 20 -8.08 15.39 13.27
C ASP A 20 -7.35 14.05 13.07
N CYS A 21 -7.84 13.21 12.15
CA CYS A 21 -7.18 11.95 11.84
C CYS A 21 -5.88 12.20 11.07
N VAL A 22 -4.86 11.36 11.35
CA VAL A 22 -3.62 11.33 10.58
C VAL A 22 -3.64 10.07 9.73
N GLU A 23 -3.71 10.25 8.41
CA GLU A 23 -3.63 9.18 7.42
C GLU A 23 -2.28 9.15 6.71
N VAL A 24 -1.83 7.92 6.43
CA VAL A 24 -0.60 7.67 5.67
C VAL A 24 -0.95 6.78 4.49
N ALA A 25 -0.31 7.04 3.34
CA ALA A 25 -0.47 6.25 2.13
C ALA A 25 0.82 5.57 1.71
N LEU A 26 0.68 4.36 1.18
CA LEU A 26 1.73 3.68 0.42
C LEU A 26 1.32 3.56 -1.05
N ALA A 27 2.26 3.91 -1.94
CA ALA A 27 2.11 3.77 -3.38
C ALA A 27 2.55 2.36 -3.83
N TRP A 28 1.64 1.40 -3.69
CA TRP A 28 1.88 0.01 -4.11
C TRP A 28 1.92 -0.10 -5.62
N HIS A 29 2.77 -0.95 -6.15
CA HIS A 29 2.68 -1.38 -7.54
C HIS A 29 2.93 -2.87 -7.65
N LYS A 30 2.20 -3.50 -8.57
CA LYS A 30 2.38 -4.91 -8.89
C LYS A 30 3.72 -5.11 -9.59
N SER A 31 4.48 -6.11 -9.16
CA SER A 31 5.71 -6.51 -9.82
C SER A 31 5.44 -6.94 -11.26
N SER A 32 6.33 -6.60 -12.19
CA SER A 32 6.26 -7.07 -13.58
C SER A 32 6.45 -8.58 -13.72
N TYR A 33 6.94 -9.25 -12.68
CA TYR A 33 7.11 -10.70 -12.64
C TYR A 33 5.86 -11.44 -12.13
N SER A 34 4.84 -10.71 -11.65
CA SER A 34 3.57 -11.31 -11.26
C SER A 34 2.67 -11.45 -12.49
N SER A 35 2.41 -12.70 -12.88
CA SER A 35 1.50 -13.01 -13.98
C SER A 35 0.06 -12.66 -13.64
N SER A 36 -0.79 -12.50 -14.66
CA SER A 36 -2.22 -12.18 -14.52
C SER A 36 -3.09 -13.31 -13.95
N GLY A 37 -2.48 -14.36 -13.38
CA GLY A 37 -3.20 -15.46 -12.75
C GLY A 37 -3.75 -15.09 -11.38
N ASP A 38 -4.77 -15.83 -10.95
CA ASP A 38 -5.41 -15.70 -9.65
C ASP A 38 -4.48 -16.21 -8.54
N GLY A 39 -3.75 -15.29 -7.90
CA GLY A 39 -3.33 -15.52 -6.51
C GLY A 39 -1.85 -15.70 -6.18
N ASP A 40 -0.93 -15.23 -7.01
CA ASP A 40 0.50 -15.12 -6.63
C ASP A 40 1.10 -13.77 -7.06
N CYS A 41 0.42 -12.68 -6.68
CA CYS A 41 0.86 -11.33 -7.01
C CYS A 41 1.75 -10.75 -5.91
N VAL A 42 2.96 -10.34 -6.28
CA VAL A 42 3.87 -9.59 -5.41
C VAL A 42 3.70 -8.12 -5.72
N GLU A 43 3.50 -7.33 -4.67
CA GLU A 43 3.36 -5.89 -4.74
C GLU A 43 4.41 -5.23 -3.85
N VAL A 44 4.96 -4.12 -4.33
CA VAL A 44 6.02 -3.40 -3.64
C VAL A 44 5.70 -1.92 -3.52
N ALA A 45 6.09 -1.32 -2.40
CA ALA A 45 5.97 0.12 -2.14
C ALA A 45 7.31 0.66 -1.62
N PRO A 46 8.10 1.35 -2.46
CA PRO A 46 9.34 1.97 -2.02
C PRO A 46 9.05 3.22 -1.18
N THR A 47 9.79 3.36 -0.07
CA THR A 47 9.89 4.60 0.72
C THR A 47 11.37 5.00 0.79
N PRO A 48 11.71 6.23 1.23
CA PRO A 48 13.09 6.72 1.19
C PRO A 48 14.13 5.83 1.89
N THR A 49 13.72 5.04 2.89
CA THR A 49 14.63 4.23 3.72
C THR A 49 14.23 2.76 3.82
N THR A 50 13.09 2.35 3.24
CA THR A 50 12.55 1.00 3.43
C THR A 50 11.74 0.58 2.20
N ILE A 51 11.73 -0.71 1.90
CA ILE A 51 10.89 -1.28 0.85
C ILE A 51 9.84 -2.18 1.50
N HIS A 52 8.57 -1.86 1.31
CA HIS A 52 7.48 -2.73 1.74
C HIS A 52 7.18 -3.75 0.65
N VAL A 53 6.98 -5.01 1.04
CA VAL A 53 6.66 -6.13 0.14
C VAL A 53 5.47 -6.87 0.72
N ARG A 54 4.47 -7.19 -0.12
CA ARG A 54 3.35 -8.06 0.23
C ARG A 54 3.09 -9.07 -0.88
N ASP A 55 2.57 -10.24 -0.51
CA ASP A 55 1.98 -11.19 -1.45
C ASP A 55 0.46 -11.17 -1.32
N SER A 56 -0.24 -11.17 -2.45
CA SER A 56 -1.68 -11.40 -2.54
C SER A 56 -1.95 -12.78 -3.12
N LYS A 57 -2.63 -13.60 -2.32
CA LYS A 57 -3.35 -14.81 -2.76
C LYS A 57 -4.76 -14.49 -3.22
#